data_AF-A0A524DGU5-F1
#
_entry.id   AF-A0A524DGU5-F1
#
_cell.length_a   1.000
_cell.length_b   1.000
_cell.length_c   1.000
_cell.angle_alpha   90.00
_cell.angle_beta   90.00
_cell.angle_gamma   90.00
#
_symmetry.space_group_name_H-M   'P 1'
#
loop_
_entity.id
_entity.type
_entity.pdbx_description
1 polymer ?
#
loop_
_entity_poly.entity_id
_entity_poly.type
_entity_poly.pdbx_seq_one_letter_code
_entity_poly.pdbx_strand_id
1 'polypeptide(L)'
;MDKEEFKKAVKKSRLSEKEMKEFFKKVSNIKDPTRDHSLALRALTNPLRRNILEYINIDIKTLEDLKNKFNLDDSQLNYHLDMLKQTLYILDSEDGWKLTPRGIGFLENAQLSV
;
A
#
# COMPACT_ATOMS: atom_id res chain seq x y z
N MET A 1 -8.83 2.61 12.49
CA MET A 1 -8.79 3.88 11.76
C MET A 1 -10.16 4.52 11.81
N ASP A 2 -10.25 5.68 12.45
CA ASP A 2 -11.49 6.45 12.50
C ASP A 2 -11.73 7.21 11.18
N LYS A 3 -12.90 7.87 11.07
CA LYS A 3 -13.29 8.60 9.87
C LYS A 3 -12.38 9.80 9.57
N GLU A 4 -11.85 10.47 10.58
CA GLU A 4 -11.00 11.65 10.41
C GLU A 4 -9.58 11.25 10.00
N GLU A 5 -9.03 10.18 10.58
CA GLU A 5 -7.77 9.57 10.12
C GLU A 5 -7.86 9.14 8.66
N PHE A 6 -8.96 8.51 8.26
CA PHE A 6 -9.14 8.11 6.87
C PHE A 6 -9.21 9.31 5.93
N LYS A 7 -9.94 10.38 6.30
CA LYS A 7 -9.96 11.62 5.51
C LYS A 7 -8.57 12.24 5.37
N LYS A 8 -7.75 12.21 6.42
CA LYS A 8 -6.36 12.67 6.38
C LYS A 8 -5.53 11.82 5.40
N ALA A 9 -5.64 10.49 5.48
CA ALA A 9 -4.96 9.58 4.57
C ALA A 9 -5.35 9.79 3.10
N VAL A 10 -6.65 10.04 2.83
CA VAL A 10 -7.14 10.39 1.48
C VAL A 10 -6.49 11.69 0.99
N LYS A 11 -6.38 12.72 1.83
CA LYS A 11 -5.74 14.00 1.46
C LYS A 11 -4.24 13.89 1.22
N LYS A 12 -3.55 12.98 1.92
CA LYS A 12 -2.10 12.75 1.76
C LYS A 12 -1.76 11.89 0.55
N SER A 13 -2.70 11.07 0.09
CA SER A 13 -2.49 10.16 -1.02
C SER A 13 -2.22 10.90 -2.33
N ARG A 14 -1.27 10.37 -3.10
CA ARG A 14 -0.91 10.88 -4.44
C ARG A 14 -1.71 10.21 -5.56
N LEU A 15 -2.80 9.51 -5.25
CA LEU A 15 -3.67 8.92 -6.25
C LEU A 15 -4.43 10.02 -7.01
N SER A 16 -4.48 9.89 -8.34
CA SER A 16 -5.37 10.66 -9.21
C SER A 16 -6.83 10.34 -8.92
N GLU A 17 -7.76 11.16 -9.42
CA GLU A 17 -9.19 10.93 -9.24
C GLU A 17 -9.65 9.55 -9.77
N LYS A 18 -9.08 9.13 -10.91
CA LYS A 18 -9.38 7.82 -11.52
C LYS A 18 -8.90 6.67 -10.63
N GLU A 19 -7.65 6.74 -10.17
CA GLU A 19 -7.06 5.73 -9.27
C GLU A 19 -7.80 5.67 -7.93
N MET A 20 -8.17 6.84 -7.39
CA MET A 20 -8.94 6.96 -6.16
C MET A 20 -10.32 6.31 -6.30
N LYS A 21 -11.02 6.56 -7.41
CA LYS A 21 -12.31 5.93 -7.71
C LYS A 21 -12.18 4.41 -7.83
N GLU A 22 -11.13 3.92 -8.47
CA GLU A 22 -10.87 2.49 -8.58
C GLU A 22 -10.58 1.85 -7.21
N PHE A 23 -9.75 2.51 -6.40
CA PHE A 23 -9.45 2.09 -5.03
C PHE A 23 -10.74 1.96 -4.21
N PHE A 24 -11.60 2.98 -4.21
CA PHE A 24 -12.88 2.94 -3.48
C PHE A 24 -13.80 1.82 -3.98
N LYS A 25 -13.86 1.60 -5.30
CA LYS A 25 -14.62 0.49 -5.88
C LYS A 25 -14.08 -0.88 -5.43
N LYS A 26 -12.75 -1.05 -5.34
CA LYS A 26 -12.15 -2.29 -4.85
C LYS A 26 -12.44 -2.51 -3.37
N VAL A 27 -12.31 -1.46 -2.54
CA VAL A 27 -12.61 -1.52 -1.10
C VAL A 27 -14.09 -1.84 -0.86
N SER A 28 -15.02 -1.21 -1.59
CA SER A 28 -16.45 -1.50 -1.45
C SER A 28 -16.85 -2.92 -1.87
N ASN A 29 -16.01 -3.58 -2.68
CA ASN A 29 -16.23 -4.95 -3.15
C ASN A 29 -15.60 -6.01 -2.24
N ILE A 30 -14.97 -5.64 -1.12
CA ILE A 30 -14.50 -6.59 -0.13
C ILE A 30 -15.71 -7.22 0.56
N LYS A 31 -15.97 -8.49 0.25
CA LYS A 31 -17.13 -9.24 0.78
C LYS A 31 -16.84 -9.99 2.07
N ASP A 32 -15.57 -10.35 2.29
CA ASP A 32 -15.12 -11.17 3.42
C ASP A 32 -14.04 -10.42 4.21
N PRO A 33 -14.43 -9.73 5.31
CA PRO A 33 -13.50 -9.01 6.16
C PRO A 33 -12.45 -9.91 6.80
N THR A 34 -12.80 -11.16 7.13
CA THR A 34 -11.87 -12.12 7.75
C THR A 34 -10.76 -12.49 6.79
N ARG A 35 -11.11 -12.79 5.53
CA ARG A 35 -10.12 -13.06 4.49
C ARG A 35 -9.25 -11.84 4.21
N ASP A 36 -9.83 -10.65 4.13
CA ASP A 36 -9.08 -9.40 3.93
C ASP A 36 -8.08 -9.14 5.07
N HIS A 37 -8.49 -9.33 6.33
CA HIS A 37 -7.58 -9.23 7.48
C HIS A 37 -6.47 -10.28 7.45
N SER A 38 -6.77 -11.52 7.05
CA SER A 38 -5.77 -12.58 6.91
C SER A 38 -4.73 -12.26 5.83
N LEU A 39 -5.16 -11.72 4.68
CA LEU A 39 -4.26 -11.25 3.63
C LEU A 39 -3.37 -10.10 4.11
N ALA A 40 -3.97 -9.12 4.80
CA ALA A 40 -3.23 -8.00 5.38
C ALA A 40 -2.18 -8.50 6.38
N LEU A 41 -2.55 -9.40 7.30
CA LEU A 41 -1.61 -9.98 8.26
C LEU A 41 -0.47 -10.72 7.56
N ARG A 42 -0.79 -11.58 6.58
CA ARG A 42 0.22 -12.33 5.80
C ARG A 42 1.16 -11.39 5.05
N ALA A 43 0.66 -10.30 4.48
CA ALA A 43 1.50 -9.32 3.81
C ALA A 43 2.41 -8.60 4.82
N LEU A 44 1.85 -8.12 5.93
CA LEU A 44 2.54 -7.25 6.87
C LEU A 44 3.47 -7.96 7.84
N THR A 45 3.37 -9.27 8.05
CA THR A 45 4.34 -10.02 8.89
C THR A 45 5.75 -10.05 8.30
N ASN A 46 5.89 -9.83 6.99
CA ASN A 46 7.19 -9.78 6.33
C ASN A 46 7.80 -8.37 6.45
N PRO A 47 9.00 -8.23 7.03
CA PRO A 47 9.62 -6.92 7.27
C PRO A 47 9.97 -6.19 5.97
N LEU A 48 10.42 -6.89 4.92
CA LEU A 48 10.74 -6.27 3.64
C LEU A 48 9.51 -5.59 3.02
N ARG A 49 8.33 -6.21 3.13
CA ARG A 49 7.08 -5.58 2.65
C ARG A 49 6.71 -4.33 3.46
N ARG A 50 6.93 -4.31 4.77
CA ARG A 50 6.75 -3.09 5.59
C ARG A 50 7.73 -2.00 5.16
N ASN A 51 9.00 -2.36 4.98
CA ASN A 51 10.04 -1.42 4.54
C ASN A 51 9.73 -0.86 3.14
N ILE A 52 9.16 -1.66 2.23
CA ILE A 52 8.69 -1.17 0.92
C ILE A 52 7.59 -0.11 1.11
N LEU A 53 6.59 -0.36 1.95
CA LEU A 53 5.55 0.64 2.24
C LEU A 53 6.14 1.93 2.81
N GLU A 54 7.06 1.81 3.78
CA GLU A 54 7.76 2.95 4.40
C GLU A 54 8.63 3.72 3.41
N TYR A 55 9.25 3.04 2.44
CA TYR A 55 10.07 3.69 1.42
C TYR A 55 9.23 4.41 0.35
N ILE A 56 8.06 3.86 0.01
CA ILE A 56 7.10 4.55 -0.87
C ILE A 56 6.50 5.76 -0.15
N ASN A 57 5.99 5.59 1.07
CA ASN A 57 5.38 6.64 1.89
C ASN A 57 4.40 7.53 1.09
N ILE A 58 4.62 8.86 1.07
CA ILE A 58 3.81 9.83 0.31
C ILE A 58 4.41 10.19 -1.06
N ASP A 59 5.49 9.50 -1.46
CA ASP A 59 6.14 9.65 -2.74
C ASP A 59 5.58 8.66 -3.77
N ILE A 60 6.03 8.79 -5.01
CA ILE A 60 5.85 7.83 -6.08
C ILE A 60 7.23 7.19 -6.32
N LYS A 61 7.30 5.85 -6.36
CA LYS A 61 8.56 5.12 -6.61
C LYS A 61 8.45 4.26 -7.85
N THR A 62 9.43 4.33 -8.73
CA THR A 62 9.53 3.43 -9.88
C THR A 62 9.95 2.04 -9.43
N LEU A 63 9.81 1.05 -10.33
CA LEU A 63 10.34 -0.29 -10.08
C LEU A 63 11.87 -0.24 -9.84
N GLU A 64 12.59 0.60 -10.58
CA GLU A 64 14.03 0.74 -10.47
C GLU A 64 14.47 1.36 -9.14
N ASP A 65 13.74 2.37 -8.63
CA ASP A 65 13.99 2.94 -7.29
C ASP A 65 13.91 1.87 -6.20
N LEU A 66 12.91 1.00 -6.30
CA LEU A 66 12.66 -0.08 -5.35
C LEU A 66 13.73 -1.17 -5.46
N LYS A 67 14.09 -1.59 -6.68
CA LYS A 67 15.17 -2.57 -6.89
C LYS A 67 16.49 -2.08 -6.31
N ASN A 68 16.87 -0.85 -6.63
CA ASN A 68 18.11 -0.26 -6.18
C ASN A 68 18.14 -0.10 -4.65
N LYS A 69 17.00 0.28 -4.05
CA LYS A 69 16.90 0.43 -2.59
C LYS A 69 17.01 -0.90 -1.85
N PHE A 70 16.38 -1.95 -2.35
CA PHE A 70 16.25 -3.23 -1.65
C PHE A 70 17.19 -4.33 -2.17
N ASN A 71 17.97 -4.04 -3.22
CA ASN A 71 18.87 -4.99 -3.89
C ASN A 71 18.16 -6.29 -4.30
N LEU A 72 17.01 -6.14 -4.99
CA LEU A 72 16.18 -7.25 -5.45
C LEU A 72 16.15 -7.31 -6.98
N ASP A 73 16.00 -8.51 -7.51
CA ASP A 73 15.64 -8.70 -8.91
C ASP A 73 14.15 -8.44 -9.17
N ASP A 74 13.76 -8.40 -10.44
CA ASP A 74 12.38 -8.11 -10.86
C ASP A 74 11.39 -9.13 -10.31
N SER A 75 11.75 -10.41 -10.29
CA SER A 75 10.86 -11.49 -9.85
C SER A 75 10.58 -11.39 -8.36
N GLN A 76 11.63 -11.20 -7.56
CA GLN A 76 11.53 -11.01 -6.12
C GLN A 76 10.71 -9.76 -5.78
N LEU A 77 11.03 -8.62 -6.40
CA LEU A 77 10.34 -7.38 -6.11
C LEU A 77 8.86 -7.44 -6.51
N ASN A 78 8.54 -7.95 -7.72
CA ASN A 78 7.16 -8.08 -8.18
C ASN A 78 6.35 -9.00 -7.26
N TYR A 79 6.93 -10.07 -6.73
CA TYR A 79 6.26 -10.92 -5.74
C TYR A 79 5.86 -10.13 -4.49
N HIS A 80 6.76 -9.29 -3.97
CA HIS A 80 6.45 -8.44 -2.80
C HIS A 80 5.38 -7.39 -3.11
N LEU A 81 5.47 -6.76 -4.27
CA LEU A 81 4.52 -5.73 -4.70
C LEU A 81 3.13 -6.32 -4.96
N ASP A 82 3.01 -7.47 -5.59
CA ASP A 82 1.72 -8.12 -5.81
C ASP A 82 1.04 -8.52 -4.50
N MET A 83 1.81 -9.03 -3.53
CA MET A 83 1.29 -9.31 -2.18
C MET A 83 0.73 -8.05 -1.51
N LEU A 84 1.42 -6.91 -1.63
CA LEU A 84 0.94 -5.63 -1.10
C LEU A 84 -0.25 -5.08 -1.90
N LYS A 85 -0.26 -5.25 -3.22
CA LYS A 85 -1.35 -4.82 -4.11
C LYS A 85 -2.65 -5.57 -3.83
N GLN A 86 -2.57 -6.87 -3.54
CA GLN A 86 -3.73 -7.70 -3.13
C GLN A 86 -4.41 -7.19 -1.87
N THR A 87 -3.67 -6.55 -0.96
CA THR A 87 -4.21 -5.94 0.26
C THR A 87 -4.74 -4.52 0.05
N LEU A 88 -4.60 -3.98 -1.17
CA LEU A 88 -4.91 -2.59 -1.52
C LEU A 88 -4.09 -1.55 -0.74
N TYR A 89 -2.92 -1.90 -0.20
CA TYR A 89 -2.02 -0.92 0.43
C TYR A 89 -1.24 -0.08 -0.59
N ILE A 90 -0.90 -0.69 -1.73
CA ILE A 90 -0.27 -0.02 -2.86
C ILE A 90 -1.11 -0.16 -4.12
N LEU A 91 -0.83 0.72 -5.07
CA LEU A 91 -1.34 0.67 -6.43
C LEU A 91 -0.17 0.84 -7.41
N ASP A 92 -0.23 0.09 -8.51
CA ASP A 92 0.64 0.25 -9.67
C ASP A 92 0.01 1.27 -10.60
N SER A 93 0.74 2.33 -10.92
CA SER A 93 0.30 3.42 -11.80
C SER A 93 1.30 3.66 -12.91
N GLU A 94 0.89 4.43 -13.92
CA GLU A 94 1.79 4.87 -14.99
C GLU A 94 3.00 5.65 -14.46
N ASP A 95 2.83 6.39 -13.35
CA ASP A 95 3.91 7.16 -12.71
C ASP A 95 4.81 6.30 -11.80
N GLY A 96 4.40 5.05 -11.52
CA GLY A 96 5.06 4.14 -10.57
C GLY A 96 4.16 3.71 -9.41
N TRP A 97 4.79 3.17 -8.37
CA TRP A 97 4.10 2.61 -7.21
C TRP A 97 3.75 3.68 -6.19
N LYS A 98 2.49 3.68 -5.75
CA LYS A 98 1.91 4.67 -4.83
C LYS A 98 1.27 3.99 -3.63
N LEU A 99 1.32 4.59 -2.45
CA LEU A 99 0.45 4.19 -1.34
C LEU A 99 -0.99 4.64 -1.60
N THR A 100 -1.94 3.75 -1.31
CA THR A 100 -3.36 4.10 -1.24
C THR A 100 -3.67 4.77 0.11
N PRO A 101 -4.86 5.38 0.29
CA PRO A 101 -5.28 5.83 1.62
C PRO A 101 -5.24 4.73 2.69
N ARG A 102 -5.46 3.47 2.30
CA ARG A 102 -5.35 2.32 3.22
C ARG A 102 -3.88 2.09 3.64
N GLY A 103 -2.94 2.19 2.71
CA GLY A 103 -1.50 2.04 2.98
C GLY A 103 -0.97 3.16 3.88
N ILE A 104 -1.38 4.40 3.62
CA ILE A 104 -1.03 5.56 4.45
C ILE A 104 -1.60 5.40 5.85
N GLY A 105 -2.89 5.07 5.96
CA GLY A 105 -3.53 4.81 7.25
C GLY A 105 -2.86 3.66 8.02
N PHE A 106 -2.34 2.64 7.34
CA PHE A 106 -1.53 1.62 7.99
C PHE A 106 -0.24 2.19 8.58
N LEU A 107 0.56 2.93 7.81
CA LEU A 107 1.82 3.48 8.31
C LEU A 107 1.62 4.44 9.49
N GLU A 108 0.61 5.30 9.42
CA GLU A 108 0.33 6.27 10.49
C GLU A 108 -0.12 5.58 11.79
N ASN A 109 -0.88 4.48 11.69
CA ASN A 109 -1.32 3.72 12.87
C ASN A 109 -0.25 2.76 13.40
N ALA A 110 0.56 2.17 12.51
CA ALA A 110 1.65 1.28 12.90
C ALA A 110 2.78 2.04 13.62
N GLN A 111 3.04 3.29 13.24
CA GLN A 111 4.03 4.16 13.89
C GLN A 111 3.62 4.60 15.30
N LEU A 112 2.35 4.44 15.71
CA LEU A 112 1.85 4.75 17.05
C LEU A 112 1.98 3.58 18.05
N SER A 113 2.56 2.45 17.64
CA SER A 113 2.64 1.22 18.45
C SER A 113 4.06 0.92 18.98
N VAL A 114 4.93 1.93 19.12
CA VAL A 114 6.29 1.80 19.69
C VAL A 114 6.44 2.69 20.91
#